data_AF-A0A2K3KBD8-F1
#
_entry.id   AF-A0A2K3KBD8-F1
#
_cell.length_a   1.000
_cell.length_b   1.000
_cell.length_c   1.000
_cell.angle_alpha   90.00
_cell.angle_beta   90.00
_cell.angle_gamma   90.00
#
_symmetry.space_group_name_H-M   'P 1'
#
loop_
_entity.id
_entity.type
_entity.pdbx_description
1 polymer ?
#
loop_
_entity_poly.entity_id
_entity_poly.type
_entity_poly.pdbx_seq_one_letter_code
_entity_poly.pdbx_strand_id
1 'polypeptide(L)'
;MKVTLCFFKIDNIKLFNSDADWRIKELQAKIGCSTGYLRVPFDEKSEDAIRTMLGTHALRTSVINFLMNNFDNPDSQISSLCHYLSYTISWSGDMRVFTVMNKWLLKAKSPVLSGSRVKLEVDNLEETIKAIASHTYPQYFSHLCSASELFHLDVSRFPNLFYVALVLEKGWDDAVTEYYCKHINIAGVTYKTVCELLKVHRKAMANNRVSTRCMPTIPGI
;
A
#
# COMPACT_ATOMS: atom_id res chain seq x y z
N MET A 1 -0.33 6.18 20.50
CA MET A 1 -0.78 6.73 19.21
C MET A 1 0.08 6.30 18.02
N LYS A 2 1.24 5.63 18.21
CA LYS A 2 1.86 4.79 17.16
C LYS A 2 0.90 3.69 16.68
N VAL A 3 0.06 3.23 17.61
CA VAL A 3 -0.88 2.13 17.47
C VAL A 3 -1.91 2.34 16.33
N THR A 4 -2.54 3.51 16.20
CA THR A 4 -3.63 3.74 15.21
C THR A 4 -3.21 3.57 13.75
N LEU A 5 -1.93 3.75 13.47
CA LEU A 5 -1.37 3.80 12.12
C LEU A 5 -0.59 2.57 11.70
N CYS A 6 -0.28 1.70 12.66
CA CYS A 6 0.30 0.38 12.42
C CYS A 6 -0.75 -0.75 12.45
N PHE A 7 -2.00 -0.48 12.85
CA PHE A 7 -3.05 -1.50 13.07
C PHE A 7 -3.46 -2.33 11.85
N PHE A 8 -3.19 -1.87 10.63
CA PHE A 8 -3.63 -2.54 9.40
C PHE A 8 -2.47 -3.11 8.57
N LYS A 9 -1.28 -3.25 9.16
CA LYS A 9 -0.06 -3.65 8.45
C LYS A 9 0.26 -5.12 8.71
N ILE A 10 0.38 -5.92 7.65
CA ILE A 10 0.84 -7.33 7.71
C ILE A 10 2.33 -7.42 7.29
N ASP A 11 3.08 -8.11 8.15
CA ASP A 11 4.34 -8.88 8.05
C ASP A 11 5.58 -8.41 7.27
N ASN A 12 5.52 -7.36 6.43
CA ASN A 12 6.69 -6.85 5.72
C ASN A 12 7.25 -5.55 6.31
N ILE A 13 7.40 -5.51 7.64
CA ILE A 13 7.86 -4.33 8.42
C ILE A 13 9.18 -3.77 7.85
N LYS A 14 10.09 -4.64 7.38
CA LYS A 14 11.39 -4.22 6.82
C LYS A 14 11.28 -3.41 5.53
N LEU A 15 10.27 -3.66 4.69
CA LEU A 15 10.08 -2.99 3.40
C LEU A 15 9.36 -1.62 3.53
N PHE A 16 8.57 -1.45 4.59
CA PHE A 16 7.62 -0.34 4.71
C PHE A 16 7.85 0.55 5.95
N ASN A 17 9.01 0.47 6.58
CA ASN A 17 9.33 1.28 7.75
C ASN A 17 9.50 2.77 7.36
N SER A 18 8.71 3.68 7.97
CA SER A 18 9.16 5.05 8.34
C SER A 18 8.10 6.02 8.93
N ASP A 19 6.80 5.75 8.91
CA ASP A 19 5.85 6.90 8.90
C ASP A 19 4.89 7.08 10.09
N ALA A 20 5.05 6.36 11.19
CA ALA A 20 4.08 6.43 12.30
C ALA A 20 4.13 7.78 13.06
N ASP A 21 5.32 8.35 13.29
CA ASP A 21 5.48 9.49 14.20
C ASP A 21 4.99 10.83 13.62
N TRP A 22 5.05 11.02 12.31
CA TRP A 22 4.58 12.27 11.70
C TRP A 22 3.05 12.34 11.63
N ARG A 23 2.40 11.21 11.34
CA ARG A 23 0.94 11.14 11.28
C ARG A 23 0.28 11.32 12.65
N ILE A 24 0.98 10.92 13.72
CA ILE A 24 0.57 11.24 15.10
C ILE A 24 0.50 12.74 15.31
N LYS A 25 1.54 13.46 14.91
CA LYS A 25 1.60 14.94 15.04
C LYS A 25 0.51 15.61 14.20
N GLU A 26 0.24 15.08 13.01
CA GLU A 26 -0.83 15.59 12.15
C GLU A 26 -2.22 15.40 12.78
N LEU A 27 -2.51 14.21 13.34
CA LEU A 27 -3.78 13.98 14.04
C LEU A 27 -3.91 14.89 15.27
N GLN A 28 -2.85 15.04 16.06
CA GLN A 28 -2.82 15.95 17.21
C GLN A 28 -3.20 17.38 16.83
N ALA A 29 -2.64 17.88 15.72
CA ALA A 29 -2.96 19.19 15.19
C ALA A 29 -4.44 19.31 14.79
N LYS A 30 -5.02 18.27 14.16
CA LYS A 30 -6.43 18.27 13.72
C LYS A 30 -7.43 18.23 14.88
N ILE A 31 -7.09 17.56 15.98
CA ILE A 31 -7.95 17.45 17.18
C ILE A 31 -7.72 18.55 18.22
N GLY A 32 -6.77 19.46 17.97
CA GLY A 32 -6.43 20.54 18.91
C GLY A 32 -5.74 20.07 20.20
N CYS A 33 -5.13 18.87 20.21
CA CYS A 33 -4.36 18.39 21.36
C CYS A 33 -2.95 18.98 21.34
N SER A 34 -2.53 19.59 22.45
CA SER A 34 -1.15 20.06 22.62
C SER A 34 -0.17 18.88 22.64
N THR A 35 1.06 19.12 22.19
CA THR A 35 2.17 18.15 22.06
C THR A 35 2.67 17.57 23.40
N GLY A 36 1.98 17.86 24.50
CA GLY A 36 2.25 17.22 25.79
C GLY A 36 2.20 15.71 25.62
N TYR A 37 3.23 15.03 26.13
CA TYR A 37 3.39 13.58 26.06
C TYR A 37 2.10 12.87 26.49
N LEU A 38 1.22 12.55 25.54
CA LEU A 38 0.19 11.55 25.70
C LEU A 38 0.95 10.26 25.95
N ARG A 39 1.18 9.93 27.23
CA ARG A 39 1.58 8.59 27.66
C ARG A 39 0.44 7.69 27.23
N VAL A 40 0.64 7.07 26.08
CA VAL A 40 -0.23 6.04 25.56
C VAL A 40 -0.25 4.96 26.61
N PRO A 41 -1.39 4.62 27.24
CA PRO A 41 -1.43 3.67 28.34
C PRO A 41 -1.28 2.22 27.88
N PHE A 42 -0.86 2.00 26.63
CA PHE A 42 -0.71 0.69 26.03
C PHE A 42 0.77 0.34 26.02
N ASP A 43 1.12 -0.70 26.76
CA ASP A 43 2.38 -1.40 26.57
C ASP A 43 2.36 -2.19 25.24
N GLU A 44 3.52 -2.70 24.85
CA GLU A 44 3.70 -3.49 23.63
C GLU A 44 2.73 -4.69 23.56
N LYS A 45 2.46 -5.30 24.71
CA LYS A 45 1.53 -6.43 24.83
C LYS A 45 0.09 -6.04 24.50
N SER A 46 -0.34 -4.88 24.97
CA SER A 46 -1.67 -4.34 24.68
C SER A 46 -1.79 -3.92 23.20
N GLU A 47 -0.72 -3.37 22.63
CA GLU A 47 -0.64 -3.08 21.20
C GLU A 47 -0.77 -4.35 20.34
N ASP A 48 -0.03 -5.40 20.69
CA ASP A 48 -0.11 -6.69 20.01
C ASP A 48 -1.49 -7.35 20.13
N ALA A 49 -2.13 -7.26 21.30
CA ALA A 49 -3.47 -7.76 21.52
C ALA A 49 -4.50 -7.02 20.63
N ILE A 50 -4.44 -5.68 20.59
CA ILE A 50 -5.33 -4.89 19.74
C ILE A 50 -5.05 -5.17 18.26
N ARG A 51 -3.78 -5.28 17.85
CA ARG A 51 -3.40 -5.64 16.47
C ARG A 51 -3.95 -7.01 16.09
N THR A 52 -3.89 -7.99 17.01
CA THR A 52 -4.43 -9.34 16.79
C THR A 52 -5.95 -9.31 16.65
N MET A 53 -6.65 -8.57 17.52
CA MET A 53 -8.11 -8.42 17.45
C MET A 53 -8.56 -7.72 16.17
N LEU A 54 -7.92 -6.59 15.81
CA LEU A 54 -8.13 -5.88 14.54
C LEU A 54 -7.62 -6.67 13.33
N GLY A 55 -6.86 -7.73 13.56
CA GLY A 55 -6.48 -8.72 12.56
C GLY A 55 -7.69 -9.51 12.02
N THR A 56 -8.77 -9.60 12.81
CA THR A 56 -9.96 -10.37 12.41
C THR A 56 -10.80 -9.62 11.38
N HIS A 57 -11.19 -10.32 10.32
CA HIS A 57 -12.00 -9.77 9.21
C HIS A 57 -13.31 -9.14 9.69
N ALA A 58 -13.99 -9.79 10.64
CA ALA A 58 -15.25 -9.30 11.21
C ALA A 58 -15.08 -7.95 11.93
N LEU A 59 -14.00 -7.77 12.70
CA LEU A 59 -13.75 -6.51 13.40
C LEU A 59 -13.32 -5.41 12.42
N ARG A 60 -12.48 -5.71 11.42
CA ARG A 60 -12.13 -4.75 10.36
C ARG A 60 -13.37 -4.22 9.64
N THR A 61 -14.27 -5.13 9.27
CA THR A 61 -15.54 -4.80 8.62
C THR A 61 -16.40 -3.91 9.53
N SER A 62 -16.51 -4.26 10.80
CA SER A 62 -17.28 -3.46 11.78
C SER A 62 -16.71 -2.06 11.96
N VAL A 63 -15.38 -1.92 12.05
CA VAL A 63 -14.70 -0.63 12.17
C VAL A 63 -14.90 0.22 10.92
N ILE A 64 -14.73 -0.35 9.72
CA ILE A 64 -14.91 0.39 8.46
C ILE A 64 -16.37 0.84 8.29
N ASN A 65 -17.34 -0.03 8.60
CA ASN A 65 -18.76 0.33 8.59
C ASN A 65 -19.08 1.43 9.61
N PHE A 66 -18.51 1.35 10.82
CA PHE A 66 -18.65 2.40 11.82
C PHE A 66 -18.13 3.74 11.30
N LEU A 67 -16.95 3.77 10.69
CA LEU A 67 -16.38 5.00 10.12
C LEU A 67 -17.30 5.59 9.04
N MET A 68 -17.74 4.76 8.09
CA MET A 68 -18.61 5.21 6.98
C MET A 68 -19.95 5.74 7.48
N ASN A 69 -20.57 5.07 8.45
CA ASN A 69 -21.85 5.49 9.02
C ASN A 69 -21.77 6.80 9.84
N ASN A 70 -20.56 7.27 10.16
CA ASN A 70 -20.32 8.47 10.96
C ASN A 70 -19.65 9.60 10.19
N PHE A 71 -19.60 9.55 8.84
CA PHE A 71 -19.09 10.67 8.05
C PHE A 71 -19.96 11.93 8.19
N ASP A 72 -21.28 11.78 8.23
CA ASP A 72 -22.21 12.91 8.41
C ASP A 72 -22.69 13.05 9.86
N ASN A 73 -21.84 12.66 10.84
CA ASN A 73 -22.19 12.78 12.25
C ASN A 73 -22.45 14.26 12.62
N PRO A 74 -23.53 14.57 13.37
CA PRO A 74 -23.85 15.96 13.76
C PRO A 74 -22.75 16.61 14.60
N ASP A 75 -21.94 15.81 15.31
CA ASP A 75 -20.71 16.28 15.93
C ASP A 75 -19.60 16.36 14.88
N SER A 76 -19.20 17.59 14.56
CA SER A 76 -18.16 17.87 13.56
C SER A 76 -16.79 17.32 13.92
N GLN A 77 -16.49 17.10 15.20
CA GLN A 77 -15.25 16.46 15.63
C GLN A 77 -15.27 14.96 15.31
N ILE A 78 -16.40 14.29 15.57
CA ILE A 78 -16.59 12.87 15.26
C ILE A 78 -16.54 12.65 13.75
N SER A 79 -17.27 13.47 12.98
CA SER A 79 -17.24 13.43 11.51
C SER A 79 -15.82 13.63 10.97
N SER A 80 -15.11 14.67 11.43
CA SER A 80 -13.74 14.96 11.01
C SER A 80 -12.77 13.83 11.34
N LEU A 81 -12.91 13.22 12.52
CA LEU A 81 -12.11 12.07 12.93
C LEU A 81 -12.41 10.85 12.04
N CYS A 82 -13.69 10.57 11.77
CA CYS A 82 -14.09 9.44 10.92
C CYS A 82 -13.56 9.62 9.49
N HIS A 83 -13.63 10.82 8.92
CA HIS A 83 -13.03 11.14 7.63
C HIS A 83 -11.51 10.94 7.62
N TYR A 84 -10.81 11.42 8.65
CA TYR A 84 -9.35 11.27 8.74
C TYR A 84 -8.93 9.79 8.85
N LEU A 85 -9.58 9.03 9.72
CA LEU A 85 -9.30 7.60 9.90
C LEU A 85 -9.63 6.81 8.63
N SER A 86 -10.77 7.10 8.00
CA SER A 86 -11.16 6.54 6.72
C SER A 86 -10.11 6.79 5.64
N TYR A 87 -9.66 8.04 5.48
CA TYR A 87 -8.60 8.40 4.55
C TYR A 87 -7.28 7.67 4.84
N THR A 88 -6.96 7.51 6.12
CA THR A 88 -5.74 6.83 6.57
C THR A 88 -5.76 5.33 6.27
N ILE A 89 -6.92 4.69 6.41
CA ILE A 89 -7.11 3.25 6.18
C ILE A 89 -7.29 2.95 4.69
N SER A 90 -7.83 3.90 3.93
CA SER A 90 -7.94 3.87 2.48
C SER A 90 -6.59 3.55 1.83
N TRP A 91 -6.56 2.51 0.99
CA TRP A 91 -5.38 2.03 0.28
C TRP A 91 -4.20 1.62 1.17
N SER A 92 -4.45 1.32 2.45
CA SER A 92 -3.43 0.88 3.41
C SER A 92 -3.32 -0.65 3.51
N GLY A 93 -2.40 -1.15 4.35
CA GLY A 93 -2.15 -2.58 4.50
C GLY A 93 -1.56 -3.19 3.22
N ASP A 94 -2.08 -4.35 2.81
CA ASP A 94 -1.59 -5.08 1.63
C ASP A 94 -1.87 -4.32 0.33
N MET A 95 -2.81 -3.37 0.31
CA MET A 95 -2.99 -2.44 -0.82
C MET A 95 -1.75 -1.61 -1.13
N ARG A 96 -0.80 -1.53 -0.19
CA ARG A 96 0.50 -0.87 -0.44
C ARG A 96 1.20 -1.44 -1.66
N VAL A 97 1.10 -2.75 -1.84
CA VAL A 97 1.68 -3.48 -2.94
C VAL A 97 1.17 -2.94 -4.28
N PHE A 98 -0.16 -2.81 -4.38
CA PHE A 98 -0.81 -2.22 -5.54
C PHE A 98 -0.51 -0.72 -5.69
N THR A 99 -0.61 0.08 -4.63
CA THR A 99 -0.48 1.55 -4.72
C THR A 99 0.88 2.01 -5.20
N VAL A 100 1.97 1.32 -4.80
CA VAL A 100 3.33 1.60 -5.27
C VAL A 100 3.42 1.35 -6.78
N MET A 101 2.93 0.20 -7.26
CA MET A 101 2.90 -0.11 -8.69
C MET A 101 2.00 0.84 -9.47
N ASN A 102 0.84 1.20 -8.93
CA ASN A 102 -0.09 2.14 -9.57
C ASN A 102 0.58 3.51 -9.77
N LYS A 103 1.22 4.04 -8.74
CA LYS A 103 1.90 5.34 -8.80
C LYS A 103 3.05 5.35 -9.81
N TRP A 104 3.95 4.37 -9.71
CA TRP A 104 5.22 4.43 -10.42
C TRP A 104 5.23 3.73 -11.78
N LEU A 105 4.29 2.82 -12.03
CA LEU A 105 4.22 2.07 -13.29
C LEU A 105 2.97 2.42 -14.08
N LEU A 106 1.77 2.33 -13.48
CA LEU A 106 0.51 2.53 -14.22
C LEU A 106 0.28 4.00 -14.58
N LYS A 107 0.29 4.90 -13.59
CA LYS A 107 0.09 6.34 -13.79
C LYS A 107 1.19 6.98 -14.63
N ALA A 108 2.44 6.53 -14.43
CA ALA A 108 3.57 6.94 -15.24
C ALA A 108 3.55 6.34 -16.66
N LYS A 109 2.62 5.42 -16.96
CA LYS A 109 2.55 4.66 -18.21
C LYS A 109 3.90 4.04 -18.55
N SER A 110 4.53 3.37 -17.60
CA SER A 110 5.89 2.86 -17.74
C SER A 110 5.98 1.82 -18.88
N PRO A 111 6.97 1.93 -19.79
CA PRO A 111 7.21 0.92 -20.82
C PRO A 111 7.61 -0.46 -20.31
N VAL A 112 7.95 -0.58 -19.03
CA VAL A 112 8.16 -1.88 -18.36
C VAL A 112 6.92 -2.78 -18.53
N LEU A 113 5.72 -2.20 -18.53
CA LEU A 113 4.45 -2.93 -18.67
C LEU A 113 4.26 -3.61 -20.04
N SER A 114 5.04 -3.22 -21.04
CA SER A 114 5.04 -3.83 -22.38
C SER A 114 6.15 -4.88 -22.56
N GLY A 115 7.00 -5.08 -21.54
CA GLY A 115 8.10 -6.02 -21.62
C GLY A 115 7.62 -7.48 -21.61
N SER A 116 8.03 -8.26 -22.60
CA SER A 116 7.67 -9.70 -22.69
C SER A 116 8.10 -10.50 -21.46
N ARG A 117 9.20 -10.09 -20.81
CA ARG A 117 9.74 -10.74 -19.61
C ARG A 117 8.85 -10.65 -18.38
N VAL A 118 8.00 -9.63 -18.30
CA VAL A 118 7.06 -9.41 -17.20
C VAL A 118 5.63 -9.66 -17.63
N LYS A 119 5.39 -10.28 -18.80
CA LYS A 119 4.04 -10.44 -19.36
C LYS A 119 3.08 -11.08 -18.36
N LEU A 120 3.48 -12.19 -17.75
CA LEU A 120 2.67 -12.89 -16.74
C LEU A 120 2.38 -12.01 -15.51
N GLU A 121 3.37 -11.25 -15.03
CA GLU A 121 3.19 -10.33 -13.91
C GLU A 121 2.23 -9.18 -14.25
N VAL A 122 2.27 -8.70 -15.49
CA VAL A 122 1.35 -7.65 -15.95
C VAL A 122 -0.07 -8.20 -16.12
N ASP A 123 -0.22 -9.44 -16.61
CA ASP A 123 -1.51 -10.12 -16.71
C ASP A 123 -2.10 -10.34 -15.29
N ASN A 124 -1.27 -10.78 -14.33
CA ASN A 124 -1.65 -10.87 -12.91
C ASN A 124 -2.07 -9.50 -12.33
N LEU A 125 -1.32 -8.44 -12.65
CA LEU A 125 -1.65 -7.07 -12.21
C LEU A 125 -2.99 -6.61 -12.79
N GLU A 126 -3.28 -6.95 -14.05
CA GLU A 126 -4.55 -6.65 -14.69
C GLU A 126 -5.73 -7.33 -13.97
N GLU A 127 -5.58 -8.60 -13.61
CA GLU A 127 -6.56 -9.33 -12.79
C GLU A 127 -6.73 -8.70 -11.41
N THR A 128 -5.64 -8.32 -10.75
CA THR A 128 -5.68 -7.64 -9.45
C THR A 128 -6.44 -6.31 -9.53
N ILE A 129 -6.21 -5.52 -10.58
CA ILE A 129 -6.95 -4.26 -10.79
C ILE A 129 -8.45 -4.55 -10.96
N LYS A 130 -8.81 -5.56 -11.76
CA LYS A 130 -10.21 -5.95 -11.97
C LYS A 130 -10.88 -6.39 -10.66
N ALA A 131 -10.21 -7.20 -9.86
CA ALA A 131 -10.72 -7.67 -8.57
C ALA A 131 -10.95 -6.51 -7.57
N ILE A 132 -9.98 -5.58 -7.48
CA ILE A 132 -10.12 -4.38 -6.65
C ILE A 132 -11.27 -3.50 -7.17
N ALA A 133 -11.34 -3.27 -8.49
CA ALA A 133 -12.34 -2.40 -9.11
C ALA A 133 -13.76 -2.96 -8.97
N SER A 134 -13.93 -4.28 -8.93
CA SER A 134 -15.23 -4.93 -8.78
C SER A 134 -15.74 -4.96 -7.34
N HIS A 135 -14.90 -4.62 -6.37
CA HIS A 135 -15.28 -4.62 -4.96
C HIS A 135 -16.14 -3.40 -4.62
N THR A 136 -17.13 -3.55 -3.72
CA THR A 136 -18.06 -2.47 -3.35
C THR A 136 -17.33 -1.22 -2.83
N TYR A 137 -16.22 -1.42 -2.12
CA TYR A 137 -15.34 -0.37 -1.64
C TYR A 137 -13.89 -0.65 -2.05
N PRO A 138 -13.47 -0.28 -3.28
CA PRO A 138 -12.15 -0.61 -3.81
C PRO A 138 -11.00 -0.14 -2.91
N GLN A 139 -11.15 1.04 -2.30
CA GLN A 139 -10.15 1.63 -1.43
C GLN A 139 -9.94 0.87 -0.11
N TYR A 140 -10.88 0.02 0.30
CA TYR A 140 -10.75 -0.84 1.48
C TYR A 140 -10.59 -2.31 1.13
N PHE A 141 -10.28 -2.64 -0.13
CA PHE A 141 -10.25 -4.02 -0.62
C PHE A 141 -9.47 -4.97 0.30
N SER A 142 -8.21 -4.67 0.65
CA SER A 142 -7.41 -5.55 1.53
C SER A 142 -7.96 -5.73 2.96
N HIS A 143 -8.88 -4.87 3.39
CA HIS A 143 -9.45 -4.93 4.73
C HIS A 143 -10.78 -5.68 4.76
N LEU A 144 -11.50 -5.68 3.64
CA LEU A 144 -12.86 -6.18 3.52
C LEU A 144 -12.99 -7.43 2.65
N CYS A 145 -12.02 -7.73 1.78
CA CYS A 145 -12.06 -8.94 0.97
C CYS A 145 -11.81 -10.19 1.80
N SER A 146 -12.21 -11.34 1.26
CA SER A 146 -11.94 -12.64 1.87
C SER A 146 -10.44 -12.96 1.90
N ALA A 147 -10.02 -13.85 2.78
CA ALA A 147 -8.64 -14.33 2.80
C ALA A 147 -8.22 -14.95 1.45
N SER A 148 -9.16 -15.60 0.76
CA SER A 148 -8.94 -16.13 -0.58
C SER A 148 -8.78 -15.07 -1.65
N GLU A 149 -9.30 -13.85 -1.48
CA GLU A 149 -9.13 -12.74 -2.42
C GLU A 149 -7.86 -11.92 -2.15
N LEU A 150 -7.32 -11.97 -0.93
CA LEU A 150 -6.04 -11.34 -0.59
C LEU A 150 -4.87 -11.85 -1.43
N PHE A 151 -4.97 -13.07 -1.99
CA PHE A 151 -3.96 -13.58 -2.93
C PHE A 151 -3.75 -12.65 -4.13
N HIS A 152 -4.74 -11.84 -4.51
CA HIS A 152 -4.58 -10.88 -5.60
C HIS A 152 -3.50 -9.84 -5.31
N LEU A 153 -3.19 -9.58 -4.04
CA LEU A 153 -2.18 -8.64 -3.57
C LEU A 153 -0.86 -9.32 -3.17
N ASP A 154 -0.73 -10.64 -3.34
CA ASP A 154 0.51 -11.34 -3.02
C ASP A 154 1.65 -10.89 -3.95
N VAL A 155 2.75 -10.43 -3.32
CA VAL A 155 3.97 -9.98 -4.00
C VAL A 155 4.55 -11.04 -4.92
N SER A 156 4.36 -12.33 -4.61
CA SER A 156 4.82 -13.44 -5.45
C SER A 156 4.20 -13.46 -6.85
N ARG A 157 3.07 -12.76 -7.07
CA ARG A 157 2.40 -12.66 -8.38
C ARG A 157 3.03 -11.63 -9.33
N PHE A 158 3.76 -10.66 -8.79
CA PHE A 158 4.39 -9.57 -9.55
C PHE A 158 5.78 -9.19 -9.00
N PRO A 159 6.66 -10.17 -8.75
CA PRO A 159 7.90 -10.00 -8.02
C PRO A 159 8.79 -8.92 -8.62
N ASN A 160 8.98 -8.89 -9.95
CA ASN A 160 9.84 -7.91 -10.60
C ASN A 160 9.16 -6.55 -10.72
N LEU A 161 7.86 -6.49 -11.06
CA LEU A 161 7.13 -5.24 -11.18
C LEU A 161 7.07 -4.47 -9.86
N PHE A 162 6.72 -5.14 -8.77
CA PHE A 162 6.65 -4.50 -7.46
C PHE A 162 8.02 -3.96 -7.04
N TYR A 163 9.08 -4.73 -7.28
CA TYR A 163 10.43 -4.31 -6.92
C TYR A 163 10.93 -3.10 -7.71
N VAL A 164 10.68 -3.09 -9.03
CA VAL A 164 10.98 -1.93 -9.87
C VAL A 164 10.24 -0.70 -9.34
N ALA A 165 8.95 -0.83 -9.04
CA ALA A 165 8.15 0.26 -8.51
C ALA A 165 8.66 0.75 -7.14
N LEU A 166 9.10 -0.17 -6.27
CA LEU A 166 9.64 0.15 -4.96
C LEU A 166 11.00 0.87 -5.04
N VAL A 167 11.90 0.42 -5.93
CA VAL A 167 13.19 1.09 -6.15
C VAL A 167 12.98 2.52 -6.67
N LEU A 168 12.03 2.71 -7.59
CA LEU A 168 11.66 4.03 -8.09
C LEU A 168 11.11 4.92 -6.97
N GLU A 169 10.28 4.37 -6.09
CA GLU A 169 9.74 5.10 -4.95
C GLU A 169 10.81 5.56 -3.96
N LYS A 170 11.71 4.65 -3.60
CA LYS A 170 12.73 4.90 -2.59
C LYS A 170 13.93 5.65 -3.12
N GLY A 171 14.09 5.75 -4.44
CA GLY A 171 15.24 6.38 -5.08
C GLY A 171 16.55 5.62 -4.80
N TRP A 172 16.47 4.29 -4.63
CA TRP A 172 17.66 3.49 -4.34
C TRP A 172 18.65 3.47 -5.50
N ASP A 173 19.94 3.49 -5.15
CA ASP A 173 21.03 3.22 -6.09
C ASP A 173 21.17 1.72 -6.36
N ASP A 174 22.09 1.38 -7.26
CA ASP A 174 22.33 0.00 -7.70
C ASP A 174 22.84 -0.88 -6.56
N ALA A 175 23.68 -0.36 -5.65
CA ALA A 175 24.24 -1.13 -4.53
C ALA A 175 23.16 -1.47 -3.49
N VAL A 176 22.30 -0.52 -3.16
CA VAL A 176 21.16 -0.73 -2.27
C VAL A 176 20.16 -1.69 -2.91
N THR A 177 19.90 -1.55 -4.20
CA THR A 177 19.02 -2.46 -4.95
C THR A 177 19.55 -3.89 -4.95
N GLU A 178 20.85 -4.08 -5.16
CA GLU A 178 21.49 -5.40 -5.12
C GLU A 178 21.39 -6.04 -3.74
N TYR A 179 21.67 -5.27 -2.69
CA TYR A 179 21.53 -5.72 -1.31
C TYR A 179 20.13 -6.26 -1.05
N TYR A 180 19.09 -5.47 -1.30
CA TYR A 180 17.74 -5.92 -0.98
C TYR A 180 17.27 -7.05 -1.91
N CYS A 181 17.66 -7.10 -3.19
CA CYS A 181 17.29 -8.21 -4.08
C CYS A 181 17.90 -9.54 -3.61
N LYS A 182 19.07 -9.51 -2.98
CA LYS A 182 19.73 -10.72 -2.43
C LYS A 182 19.16 -11.13 -1.08
N HIS A 183 18.72 -10.18 -0.26
CA HIS A 183 18.31 -10.44 1.13
C HIS A 183 16.80 -10.59 1.32
N ILE A 184 15.99 -10.03 0.42
CA ILE A 184 14.55 -10.22 0.39
C ILE A 184 14.29 -11.39 -0.56
N ASN A 185 14.32 -12.60 -0.01
CA ASN A 185 14.17 -13.88 -0.73
C ASN A 185 12.75 -14.04 -1.31
N ILE A 186 12.38 -13.23 -2.30
CA ILE A 186 11.16 -13.40 -3.09
C ILE A 186 11.51 -14.29 -4.28
N ALA A 187 10.88 -15.46 -4.33
CA ALA A 187 11.05 -16.39 -5.44
C ALA A 187 10.75 -15.70 -6.78
N GLY A 188 11.67 -15.82 -7.74
CA GLY A 188 11.52 -15.26 -9.09
C GLY A 188 12.02 -13.82 -9.28
N VAL A 189 12.47 -13.12 -8.22
CA VAL A 189 13.20 -11.84 -8.38
C VAL A 189 14.66 -12.13 -8.68
N THR A 190 15.20 -11.52 -9.74
CA THR A 190 16.67 -11.42 -9.90
C THR A 190 17.08 -9.96 -9.98
N TYR A 191 18.14 -9.61 -9.26
CA TYR A 191 18.74 -8.27 -9.32
C TYR A 191 18.98 -7.82 -10.77
N LYS A 192 19.49 -8.73 -11.61
CA LYS A 192 19.74 -8.48 -13.02
C LYS A 192 18.47 -8.07 -13.77
N THR A 193 17.38 -8.82 -13.61
CA THR A 193 16.09 -8.49 -14.25
C THR A 193 15.59 -7.12 -13.80
N VAL A 194 15.59 -6.84 -12.48
CA VAL A 194 15.13 -5.57 -11.92
C VAL A 194 15.93 -4.40 -12.49
N CYS A 195 17.27 -4.48 -12.52
CA CYS A 195 18.11 -3.42 -13.07
C CYS A 195 17.91 -3.19 -14.57
N GLU A 196 17.71 -4.26 -15.35
CA GLU A 196 17.42 -4.14 -16.77
C GLU A 196 16.06 -3.44 -17.00
N LEU A 197 15.03 -3.78 -16.22
CA LEU A 197 13.73 -3.11 -16.27
C LEU A 197 13.80 -1.64 -15.82
N LEU A 198 14.57 -1.33 -14.78
CA LEU A 198 14.81 0.05 -14.32
C LEU A 198 15.50 0.88 -15.39
N LYS A 199 16.48 0.32 -16.11
CA LYS A 199 17.13 0.99 -17.25
C LYS A 199 16.13 1.29 -18.35
N VAL A 200 15.23 0.35 -18.68
CA VAL A 200 14.15 0.56 -19.65
C VAL A 200 13.23 1.70 -19.20
N HIS A 201 12.76 1.68 -17.95
CA HIS A 201 11.92 2.73 -17.38
C HIS A 201 12.62 4.09 -17.47
N ARG A 202 13.79 4.24 -16.84
CA ARG A 202 14.53 5.51 -16.73
C ARG A 202 14.86 6.09 -18.11
N LYS A 203 15.35 5.26 -19.04
CA LYS A 203 15.65 5.69 -20.42
C LYS A 203 14.41 6.16 -21.14
N ALA A 204 13.27 5.49 -20.99
CA ALA A 204 12.06 5.88 -21.68
C ALA A 204 11.44 7.15 -21.10
N MET A 205 11.40 7.28 -19.77
CA MET A 205 10.88 8.48 -19.11
C MET A 205 11.72 9.72 -19.44
N ALA A 206 13.05 9.58 -19.50
CA ALA A 206 13.94 10.67 -19.95
C ALA A 206 13.69 11.11 -21.40
N ASN A 207 13.13 10.24 -22.24
CA ASN A 207 12.78 10.51 -23.63
C ASN A 207 11.27 10.78 -23.83
N ASN A 208 10.50 10.99 -22.76
CA ASN A 208 9.04 11.14 -22.78
C ASN A 208 8.30 10.00 -23.52
N ARG A 209 8.86 8.79 -23.53
CA ARG A 209 8.25 7.62 -24.14
C ARG A 209 7.41 6.87 -23.10
N VAL A 210 6.14 6.67 -23.42
CA VAL A 210 5.17 5.96 -22.58
C VAL A 210 4.76 4.63 -23.21
N SER A 211 4.27 3.72 -22.38
CA SER A 211 3.67 2.47 -22.79
C SER A 211 2.40 2.70 -23.62
N THR A 212 2.21 1.86 -24.64
CA THR A 212 0.99 1.79 -25.44
C THR A 212 -0.02 0.77 -24.89
N ARG A 213 0.36 -0.05 -23.89
CA ARG A 213 -0.54 -1.03 -23.28
C ARG A 213 -1.60 -0.29 -22.45
N CYS A 214 -2.88 -0.57 -22.74
CA CYS A 214 -3.99 -0.04 -21.98
C CYS A 214 -4.25 -0.94 -20.76
N MET A 215 -4.07 -0.39 -19.56
CA MET A 215 -4.39 -1.09 -18.30
C MET A 215 -5.72 -0.56 -17.75
N PRO A 216 -6.53 -1.39 -17.08
CA PRO A 216 -7.73 -0.91 -16.40
C PRO A 216 -7.39 0.12 -15.32
N THR A 217 -8.34 0.98 -14.99
CA THR A 217 -8.18 2.01 -13.97
C THR A 217 -9.20 1.82 -12.85
N ILE A 218 -8.82 2.21 -11.63
CA ILE A 218 -9.75 2.29 -10.50
C ILE A 218 -9.99 3.77 -10.22
N PRO A 219 -11.26 4.22 -10.20
CA PRO A 219 -11.57 5.60 -9.82
C PRO A 219 -11.07 5.93 -8.41
N GLY A 220 -10.53 7.14 -8.22
CA GLY A 220 -10.14 7.62 -6.90
C GLY A 220 -8.78 7.17 -6.38
N ILE A 221 -7.92 6.55 -7.21
CA ILE A 221 -6.51 6.29 -6.90
C ILE A 221 -5.53 6.96 -7.84
#